data_AF-A0A661B694-F1
#
_entry.id   AF-A0A661B694-F1
#
_cell.length_a   1.000
_cell.length_b   1.000
_cell.length_c   1.000
_cell.angle_alpha   90.00
_cell.angle_beta   90.00
_cell.angle_gamma   90.00
#
_symmetry.space_group_name_H-M   'P 1'
#
loop_
_entity.id
_entity.type
_entity.pdbx_description
1 polymer ?
#
loop_
_entity_poly.entity_id
_entity_poly.type
_entity_poly.pdbx_seq_one_letter_code
_entity_poly.pdbx_strand_id
1 'polypeptide(L)'
;MVDFNEILSNLRNEYIQQVGKDISLLISRLKEGSFDEPDLRNIAHKIRGSAGTYGIPELSELAAKAEDELKKEKPSGELLKQIGEEMEKLYDKLKIGDKK
;
A
#
# COMPACT_ATOMS: atom_id res chain seq x y z
N MET A 1 25.59 -22.33 -0.55
CA MET A 1 25.78 -20.91 -0.15
C MET A 1 24.47 -20.24 -0.49
N VAL A 2 23.77 -19.67 0.51
CA VAL A 2 22.47 -19.03 0.25
C VAL A 2 22.73 -17.73 -0.51
N ASP A 3 22.04 -17.52 -1.63
CA ASP A 3 22.15 -16.27 -2.38
C ASP A 3 21.44 -15.16 -1.60
N PHE A 4 22.18 -14.10 -1.28
CA PHE A 4 21.63 -12.95 -0.56
C PHE A 4 20.45 -12.30 -1.30
N ASN A 5 20.47 -12.29 -2.63
CA ASN A 5 19.37 -11.75 -3.45
C ASN A 5 18.12 -12.61 -3.36
N GLU A 6 18.28 -13.93 -3.21
CA GLU A 6 17.18 -14.87 -3.01
C GLU A 6 16.51 -14.61 -1.65
N ILE A 7 17.29 -14.36 -0.59
CA ILE A 7 16.76 -14.01 0.73
C ILE A 7 15.95 -12.71 0.68
N LEU A 8 16.50 -11.65 0.05
CA LEU A 8 15.81 -10.38 -0.06
C LEU A 8 14.52 -10.49 -0.87
N SER A 9 14.53 -11.26 -1.96
CA SER A 9 13.33 -11.53 -2.76
C SER A 9 12.27 -12.25 -1.94
N ASN A 10 12.65 -13.27 -1.17
CA ASN A 10 11.73 -14.02 -0.32
C ASN A 10 11.10 -13.12 0.77
N LEU A 11 11.91 -12.30 1.45
CA LEU A 11 11.41 -11.37 2.47
C LEU A 11 10.41 -10.35 1.87
N ARG A 12 10.71 -9.82 0.69
CA ARG A 12 9.79 -8.92 -0.02
C ARG A 12 8.47 -9.62 -0.34
N ASN A 13 8.52 -10.87 -0.78
CA ASN A 13 7.34 -11.64 -1.17
C ASN A 13 6.48 -11.99 0.05
N GLU A 14 7.09 -12.41 1.15
CA GLU A 14 6.40 -12.63 2.42
C GLU A 14 5.69 -11.35 2.89
N TYR A 15 6.38 -10.21 2.80
CA TYR A 15 5.77 -8.92 3.11
C TYR A 15 4.54 -8.62 2.24
N ILE A 16 4.65 -8.77 0.91
CA ILE A 16 3.53 -8.53 -0.02
C ILE A 16 2.32 -9.40 0.33
N GLN A 17 2.54 -10.67 0.69
CA GLN A 17 1.47 -11.58 1.13
C GLN A 17 0.86 -11.14 2.48
N GLN A 18 1.71 -10.74 3.44
CA GLN A 18 1.27 -10.38 4.79
C GLN A 18 0.50 -9.06 4.82
N VAL A 19 1.00 -8.02 4.15
CA VAL A 19 0.37 -6.70 4.09
C VAL A 19 -0.76 -6.65 3.06
N GLY A 20 -0.86 -7.67 2.20
CA GLY A 20 -1.77 -7.68 1.07
C GLY A 20 -3.25 -7.48 1.42
N LYS A 21 -3.68 -7.95 2.59
CA LYS A 21 -5.04 -7.71 3.10
C LYS A 21 -5.25 -6.24 3.46
N ASP A 22 -4.28 -5.62 4.12
CA ASP A 22 -4.32 -4.21 4.51
C ASP A 22 -4.32 -3.30 3.28
N ILE A 23 -3.47 -3.60 2.28
CA ILE A 23 -3.46 -2.89 1.00
C ILE A 23 -4.81 -3.01 0.30
N SER A 24 -5.36 -4.23 0.18
CA SER A 24 -6.63 -4.47 -0.52
C SER A 24 -7.79 -3.75 0.18
N LEU A 25 -7.83 -3.79 1.51
CA LEU A 25 -8.83 -3.09 2.31
C LEU A 25 -8.75 -1.58 2.09
N LEU A 26 -7.55 -0.99 2.20
CA LEU A 26 -7.34 0.44 1.97
C LEU A 26 -7.81 0.84 0.57
N ILE A 27 -7.36 0.14 -0.48
CA ILE A 27 -7.76 0.39 -1.87
C ILE A 27 -9.29 0.37 -2.04
N SER A 28 -9.97 -0.65 -1.51
CA SER A 28 -11.42 -0.80 -1.64
C SER A 28 -12.14 0.41 -1.05
N ARG A 29 -11.78 0.81 0.18
CA ARG A 29 -12.43 1.93 0.86
C ARG A 29 -12.14 3.27 0.19
N LEU A 30 -10.89 3.47 -0.25
CA LEU A 30 -10.51 4.66 -1.01
C LEU A 30 -11.33 4.79 -2.30
N LYS A 31 -11.57 3.70 -3.02
CA LYS A 31 -12.38 3.66 -4.25
C LYS A 31 -13.87 3.88 -4.00
N GLU A 32 -14.41 3.27 -2.95
CA GLU A 32 -15.83 3.35 -2.58
C GLU A 32 -16.23 4.74 -2.08
N GLY A 33 -15.27 5.54 -1.61
CA GLY A 33 -15.54 6.85 -1.05
C GLY A 33 -15.89 6.83 0.44
N SER A 34 -15.63 5.71 1.12
CA SER A 34 -15.93 5.50 2.54
C SER A 34 -14.72 5.91 3.38
N PHE A 35 -14.65 7.19 3.77
CA PHE A 35 -13.45 7.76 4.41
C PHE A 35 -13.55 7.96 5.93
N ASP A 36 -14.75 7.80 6.50
CA ASP A 36 -15.05 8.13 7.90
C ASP A 36 -14.59 7.04 8.91
N GLU A 37 -13.88 6.01 8.45
CA GLU A 37 -13.33 4.98 9.34
C GLU A 37 -11.99 5.44 9.92
N PRO A 38 -11.87 5.61 11.26
CA PRO A 38 -10.62 6.03 11.91
C PRO A 38 -9.43 5.12 11.58
N ASP A 39 -9.72 3.86 11.23
CA ASP A 39 -8.74 2.84 10.96
C ASP A 39 -8.07 2.98 9.58
N LEU A 40 -8.67 3.71 8.63
CA LEU A 40 -8.09 3.89 7.28
C LEU A 40 -6.75 4.61 7.32
N ARG A 41 -6.67 5.66 8.13
CA ARG A 41 -5.41 6.38 8.36
C ARG A 41 -4.36 5.47 8.98
N ASN A 42 -4.75 4.64 9.96
CA ASN A 42 -3.82 3.72 10.63
C ASN A 42 -3.31 2.64 9.66
N ILE A 43 -4.17 2.14 8.78
CA ILE A 43 -3.79 1.21 7.71
C ILE A 43 -2.80 1.87 6.76
N ALA A 44 -3.09 3.08 6.28
CA ALA A 44 -2.19 3.85 5.41
C ALA A 44 -0.83 4.11 6.08
N HIS A 45 -0.84 4.50 7.37
CA HIS A 45 0.37 4.69 8.16
C HIS A 45 1.21 3.41 8.29
N LYS A 46 0.58 2.27 8.58
CA LYS A 46 1.25 0.96 8.69
C LYS A 46 1.88 0.55 7.36
N ILE A 47 1.17 0.71 6.24
CA ILE A 47 1.69 0.40 4.90
C ILE A 47 2.88 1.31 4.59
N ARG A 48 2.74 2.62 4.79
CA ARG A 48 3.82 3.60 4.63
C ARG A 48 5.08 3.18 5.38
N GLY A 49 4.97 2.90 6.68
CA GLY A 49 6.10 2.59 7.55
C GLY A 49 6.79 1.27 7.22
N SER A 50 6.07 0.31 6.63
CA SER A 50 6.63 -1.00 6.31
C SER A 50 7.12 -1.11 4.86
N ALA A 51 6.42 -0.56 3.88
CA ALA A 51 6.70 -0.77 2.45
C ALA A 51 8.11 -0.29 2.04
N GLY A 52 8.58 0.82 2.59
CA GLY A 52 9.93 1.34 2.32
C GLY A 52 11.03 0.39 2.79
N THR A 53 10.84 -0.23 3.96
CA THR A 53 11.79 -1.20 4.54
C THR A 53 11.93 -2.46 3.68
N TYR A 54 10.85 -2.88 3.02
CA TYR A 54 10.84 -4.05 2.13
C TYR A 54 11.16 -3.71 0.66
N GLY A 55 11.65 -2.50 0.38
CA GLY A 55 12.11 -2.10 -0.95
C GLY A 55 10.98 -1.81 -1.94
N ILE A 56 9.83 -1.33 -1.45
CA ILE A 56 8.70 -0.90 -2.28
C ILE A 56 8.41 0.59 -2.01
N PRO A 57 9.33 1.50 -2.40
CA PRO A 57 9.24 2.92 -2.08
C PRO A 57 7.98 3.58 -2.66
N GLU A 58 7.56 3.20 -3.86
CA GLU A 58 6.37 3.76 -4.51
C GLU A 58 5.09 3.48 -3.71
N LEU A 59 4.98 2.30 -3.11
CA LEU A 59 3.86 1.95 -2.25
C LEU A 59 3.90 2.74 -0.94
N SER A 60 5.09 2.95 -0.39
CA SER A 60 5.29 3.78 0.80
C SER A 60 4.84 5.22 0.55
N GLU A 61 5.20 5.79 -0.61
CA GLU A 61 4.81 7.14 -1.02
C GLU A 61 3.30 7.27 -1.24
N LEU A 62 2.68 6.32 -1.94
CA LEU A 62 1.23 6.33 -2.15
C LEU A 62 0.46 6.22 -0.82
N ALA A 63 0.91 5.35 0.07
CA ALA A 63 0.35 5.22 1.40
C ALA A 63 0.55 6.49 2.24
N ALA A 64 1.68 7.19 2.10
CA ALA A 64 1.90 8.49 2.73
C ALA A 64 0.93 9.56 2.22
N LYS A 65 0.72 9.63 0.89
CA LYS A 65 -0.26 10.56 0.29
C LYS A 65 -1.68 10.30 0.81
N ALA A 66 -2.09 9.02 0.88
CA ALA A 66 -3.38 8.66 1.44
C ALA A 66 -3.48 9.05 2.93
N GLU A 67 -2.45 8.74 3.73
CA GLU A 67 -2.39 9.07 5.15
C GLU A 67 -2.52 10.57 5.39
N ASP A 68 -1.82 11.39 4.60
CA ASP A 68 -1.80 12.84 4.74
C ASP A 68 -3.10 13.49 4.27
N GLU A 69 -3.75 12.94 3.23
CA GLU A 69 -5.08 13.39 2.80
C GLU A 69 -6.17 13.04 3.83
N LEU A 70 -6.12 11.84 4.41
CA LEU A 70 -7.04 11.39 5.46
C LEU A 70 -6.88 12.15 6.80
N LYS A 71 -5.75 12.84 7.01
CA LYS A 71 -5.54 13.71 8.20
C LYS A 71 -6.25 15.05 8.10
N LYS A 72 -6.66 15.48 6.90
CA LYS A 72 -7.26 16.80 6.70
C LYS A 72 -8.65 16.84 7.30
N GLU A 73 -9.08 18.02 7.76
CA GLU A 73 -10.45 18.24 8.23
C GLU A 73 -11.49 18.00 7.13
N LYS A 74 -11.10 18.20 5.86
CA LYS A 74 -11.93 17.96 4.67
C LYS A 74 -11.12 17.20 3.62
N PRO A 75 -11.05 15.86 3.70
CA PRO A 75 -10.37 15.04 2.72
C PRO A 75 -11.02 15.17 1.34
N SER A 76 -10.20 15.25 0.29
CA SER A 76 -10.63 15.19 -1.09
C SER A 76 -10.89 13.75 -1.49
N GLY A 77 -12.17 13.38 -1.57
CA GLY A 77 -12.55 12.03 -1.98
C GLY A 77 -12.11 11.68 -3.40
N GLU A 78 -12.01 12.65 -4.31
CA GLU A 78 -11.50 12.42 -5.67
C GLU A 78 -10.01 12.06 -5.65
N LEU A 79 -9.22 12.79 -4.86
CA LEU A 79 -7.79 12.51 -4.71
C LEU A 79 -7.55 11.15 -4.04
N LEU A 80 -8.32 10.83 -3.00
CA LEU A 80 -8.26 9.53 -2.33
C LEU A 80 -8.58 8.37 -3.28
N LYS A 81 -9.57 8.53 -4.17
CA LYS A 81 -9.89 7.56 -5.22
C LYS A 81 -8.73 7.37 -6.19
N GLN A 82 -8.14 8.47 -6.67
CA GLN A 82 -6.97 8.43 -7.57
C GLN A 82 -5.80 7.69 -6.92
N ILE A 83 -5.51 7.98 -5.64
CA ILE A 83 -4.47 7.27 -4.88
C ILE A 83 -4.80 5.77 -4.80
N GLY A 84 -6.05 5.41 -4.49
CA GLY A 84 -6.49 4.01 -4.47
C GLY A 84 -6.28 3.28 -5.80
N GLU A 85 -6.57 3.92 -6.93
CA GLU A 85 -6.34 3.36 -8.27
C GLU A 85 -4.85 3.19 -8.60
N GLU A 86 -4.01 4.15 -8.21
CA GLU A 86 -2.55 4.04 -8.37
C GLU A 86 -1.97 2.91 -7.50
N MET A 87 -2.44 2.78 -6.26
CA MET A 87 -2.06 1.69 -5.35
C MET A 87 -2.47 0.33 -5.89
N GLU A 88 -3.66 0.21 -6.48
CA GLU A 88 -4.14 -1.03 -7.12
C GLU A 88 -3.25 -1.44 -8.29
N LYS A 89 -2.97 -0.51 -9.21
CA LYS A 89 -2.08 -0.77 -10.35
C LYS A 89 -0.68 -1.19 -9.91
N LEU A 90 -0.15 -0.58 -8.86
CA LEU A 90 1.16 -0.96 -8.32
C LEU A 90 1.10 -2.34 -7.67
N TYR A 91 0.10 -2.61 -6.85
CA TYR A 91 -0.05 -3.86 -6.14
C TYR A 91 -0.25 -5.05 -7.09
N ASP A 92 -0.99 -4.87 -8.18
CA ASP A 92 -1.12 -5.89 -9.22
C ASP A 92 0.21 -6.18 -9.93
N LYS A 93 1.01 -5.14 -10.23
CA LYS A 93 2.37 -5.32 -10.79
C LYS A 93 3.27 -6.11 -9.83
N LEU A 94 3.20 -5.82 -8.53
CA LEU A 94 3.98 -6.52 -7.52
C LEU A 94 3.61 -8.00 -7.42
N LYS A 95 2.32 -8.34 -7.56
CA LYS A 95 1.85 -9.75 -7.61
C LYS A 95 2.22 -10.47 -8.92
N ILE A 96 2.24 -9.76 -10.05
CA ILE A 96 2.52 -10.34 -11.38
C ILE A 96 4.03 -10.51 -11.60
N GLY A 97 4.85 -9.61 -11.05
CA GLY A 97 6.31 -9.68 -11.09
C GLY A 97 6.91 -10.96 -10.51
N ASP A 98 6.11 -11.75 -9.77
CA ASP A 98 6.47 -13.05 -9.20
C ASP A 98 6.35 -14.25 -10.18
N LYS A 99 5.91 -14.05 -11.43
CA LYS A 99 5.72 -15.15 -12.40
C LYS A 99 6.84 -15.33 -13.45
N LYS A 100 8.03 -14.74 -13.27
CA LYS A 100 9.15 -14.89 -14.21
C LYS A 100 10.42 -15.41 -13.57
#